data_AF-A0AAE0JRN1-F1
#
_entry.id   AF-A0AAE0JRN1-F1
#
_cell.length_a   1.000
_cell.length_b   1.000
_cell.length_c   1.000
_cell.angle_alpha   90.00
_cell.angle_beta   90.00
_cell.angle_gamma   90.00
#
_symmetry.space_group_name_H-M   'P 1'
#
loop_
_entity.id
_entity.type
_entity.pdbx_description
1 polymer ?
#
loop_
_entity_poly.entity_id
_entity_poly.type
_entity_poly.pdbx_seq_one_letter_code
_entity_poly.pdbx_strand_id
1 'polypeptide(L)' 'MNKSWNDRADKDLFYTILSVKNISVISGAEWATIGNHMRSIGYGFTNEGYR' A
#
# COMPACT_ATOMS: atom_id res chain seq x y z
N MET A 1 12.01 10.22 11.80
CA MET A 1 10.73 9.77 11.23
C MET A 1 11.05 9.09 9.92
N ASN A 2 11.61 7.90 10.03
CA ASN A 2 12.45 7.27 9.00
C ASN A 2 11.73 6.04 8.47
N LYS A 3 11.78 5.83 7.15
CA LYS A 3 11.02 4.82 6.40
C LYS A 3 10.99 3.46 7.12
N SER A 4 9.80 3.05 7.57
CA SER A 4 9.51 1.70 8.08
C SER A 4 9.30 0.67 6.95
N TRP A 5 9.64 1.02 5.71
CA TRP A 5 9.57 0.14 4.55
C TRP A 5 10.70 -0.87 4.63
N ASN A 6 10.34 -2.14 4.76
CA ASN A 6 11.22 -3.29 4.83
C ASN A 6 10.62 -4.42 3.96
N ASP A 7 11.34 -5.52 3.76
CA ASP A 7 10.88 -6.64 2.92
C ASP A 7 9.49 -7.17 3.31
N ARG A 8 9.10 -7.03 4.58
CA ARG A 8 7.76 -7.41 5.04
C ARG A 8 6.72 -6.38 4.61
N ALA A 9 7.00 -5.09 4.76
CA ALA A 9 6.15 -4.02 4.28
C ALA A 9 5.91 -4.13 2.77
N ASP A 10 6.96 -4.43 1.98
CA ASP A 10 6.85 -4.61 0.53
C ASP A 10 6.00 -5.84 0.15
N LYS A 11 6.12 -6.94 0.91
CA LYS A 11 5.27 -8.12 0.72
C LYS A 11 3.82 -7.85 1.07
N ASP A 12 3.57 -7.26 2.24
CA ASP A 12 2.22 -6.93 2.69
C ASP A 12 1.56 -5.97 1.69
N LEU A 13 2.32 -5.02 1.17
CA LEU A 13 1.90 -4.11 0.12
C LEU A 13 1.51 -4.83 -1.18
N PHE A 14 2.37 -5.72 -1.65
CA PHE A 14 2.13 -6.51 -2.85
C PHE A 14 0.86 -7.37 -2.72
N TYR A 15 0.69 -8.07 -1.60
CA TYR A 15 -0.52 -8.85 -1.35
C TYR A 15 -1.77 -7.98 -1.21
N THR A 16 -1.63 -6.79 -0.60
CA THR A 16 -2.73 -5.83 -0.51
C THR A 16 -3.15 -5.37 -1.91
N ILE A 17 -2.20 -5.05 -2.79
CA ILE A 17 -2.50 -4.73 -4.20
C ILE A 17 -3.24 -5.89 -4.89
N LEU A 18 -2.75 -7.12 -4.77
CA LEU A 18 -3.41 -8.30 -5.36
C LEU A 18 -4.82 -8.54 -4.80
N SER A 19 -5.06 -8.17 -3.54
CA SER A 19 -6.38 -8.30 -2.91
C SER A 19 -7.39 -7.29 -3.45
N VAL A 20 -6.93 -6.12 -3.90
CA VAL A 20 -7.74 -5.09 -4.55
C VAL A 20 -7.87 -5.44 -6.04
N LYS A 21 -8.43 -6.62 -6.36
CA LYS A 21 -8.80 -7.14 -7.70
C LYS A 21 -7.71 -7.17 -8.80
N ASN A 22 -8.03 -7.88 -9.89
CA ASN A 22 -7.22 -7.95 -11.12
C ASN A 22 -7.16 -6.59 -11.83
N ILE A 23 -6.20 -5.73 -11.48
CA ILE A 23 -6.08 -4.41 -12.09
C ILE A 23 -4.81 -4.32 -12.93
N SER A 24 -4.99 -3.95 -14.19
CA SER A 24 -3.91 -3.46 -15.06
C SER A 24 -3.49 -2.03 -14.70
N VAL A 25 -4.33 -1.26 -14.00
CA VAL A 25 -4.08 0.13 -13.58
C VAL A 25 -4.78 0.44 -12.26
N ILE A 26 -4.02 0.77 -11.21
CA ILE A 26 -4.56 1.17 -9.89
C ILE A 26 -4.93 2.66 -9.91
N SER A 27 -6.20 2.97 -9.68
CA SER A 27 -6.77 4.31 -9.56
C SER A 27 -6.49 4.96 -8.19
N GLY A 28 -6.72 6.27 -8.08
CA GLY A 28 -6.55 7.00 -6.82
C GLY A 28 -7.43 6.50 -5.67
N ALA A 29 -8.65 6.03 -5.94
CA ALA A 29 -9.55 5.47 -4.92
C ALA A 29 -9.04 4.11 -4.40
N GLU A 30 -8.46 3.31 -5.28
CA GLU A 30 -7.81 2.05 -4.91
C GLU A 30 -6.55 2.32 -4.10
N TRP A 31 -5.74 3.32 -4.46
CA TRP A 31 -4.61 3.77 -3.64
C TRP A 31 -5.02 4.24 -2.25
N ALA A 32 -6.13 4.97 -2.13
CA ALA A 32 -6.66 5.37 -0.84
C ALA A 32 -7.05 4.16 0.02
N THR A 33 -7.64 3.13 -0.61
CA THR A 33 -8.03 1.88 0.06
C THR A 33 -6.81 1.08 0.53
N ILE A 34 -5.82 0.90 -0.35
CA ILE A 34 -4.53 0.24 -0.02
C ILE A 34 -3.82 1.00 1.10
N GLY A 35 -3.78 2.34 1.02
CA GLY A 35 -3.12 3.15 2.01
C GLY A 35 -3.79 3.16 3.38
N ASN A 36 -5.13 3.10 3.41
CA ASN A 36 -5.88 2.88 4.65
C ASN A 36 -5.54 1.52 5.26
N HIS A 37 -5.48 0.47 4.44
CA HIS A 37 -5.13 -0.88 4.90
C HIS A 37 -3.70 -0.94 5.47
N MET A 38 -2.72 -0.42 4.73
CA MET A 38 -1.32 -0.38 5.16
C MET A 38 -1.12 0.41 6.46
N ARG A 39 -1.86 1.52 6.66
CA ARG A 39 -1.87 2.25 7.94
C ARG A 39 -2.51 1.43 9.07
N SER A 40 -3.57 0.68 8.79
CA SER A 40 -4.23 -0.16 9.81
C SER A 40 -3.32 -1.26 10.34
N ILE A 41 -2.39 -1.77 9.52
CA ILE A 41 -1.40 -2.78 9.91
C ILE A 41 -0.07 -2.16 10.41
N GLY A 42 -0.03 -0.84 10.62
CA GLY A 42 1.06 -0.14 11.30
C GLY A 42 2.11 0.49 10.39
N TYR A 43 1.92 0.46 9.06
CA TYR A 43 2.85 1.12 8.15
C TYR A 43 2.50 2.61 7.98
N GLY A 44 3.52 3.46 7.98
CA GLY A 44 3.41 4.90 7.72
C GLY A 44 3.14 5.20 6.25
N PHE A 45 2.11 4.58 5.67
CA PHE A 45 1.77 4.72 4.26
C PHE A 45 1.25 6.12 3.98
N THR A 46 1.94 6.82 3.07
CA THR A 46 1.48 8.08 2.48
C THR A 46 1.23 7.85 0.99
N ASN A 47 0.20 8.49 0.44
CA ASN A 47 -0.15 8.38 -0.99
C ASN A 47 1.00 8.81 -1.94
N GLU A 48 2.02 9.49 -1.41
CA GLU A 48 3.21 9.92 -2.14
C GLU A 48 4.28 8.84 -2.28
N GLY A 49 4.27 7.80 -1.44
CA GLY A 49 5.27 6.71 -1.47
C GLY A 49 5.17 5.78 -2.68
N TYR A 50 4.28 6.09 -3.62
CA TYR A 50 3.86 5.23 -4.73
C TYR A 50 4.08 5.78 -6.14
N ARG A 51 4.41 7.07 -6.27
CA ARG A 51 4.96 7.58 -7.53
C ARG A 51 6.43 7.18 -7.63
#